data_AF-A0A7S3E2W6-F1
#
_entry.id   AF-A0A7S3E2W6-F1
#
_cell.length_a   1.000
_cell.length_b   1.000
_cell.length_c   1.000
_cell.angle_alpha   90.00
_cell.angle_beta   90.00
_cell.angle_gamma   90.00
#
_symmetry.space_group_name_H-M   'P 1'
#
loop_
_entity.id
_entity.type
_entity.pdbx_description
1 polymer ?
#
loop_
_entity_poly.entity_id
_entity_poly.type
_entity_poly.pdbx_seq_one_letter_code
_entity_poly.pdbx_strand_id
1 'polypeptide(L)'
;RHDLTFENTTDVADRPEFRLKRKKRMVDGKLVDGWFAVDFTLSELKQLRALQRFPFRDPNFNGKFQVATLQEQISLVEQNRQQAEVWIEEKSKSVAWHLKLLNNYFGFPDLPGKTKGSKGKAESTCLYPEMKSTAWHNALEKNGEVPDWKGKRFEDIILGTLERNGYNSSESNLYLQSFETEDLKYVHAKSSLKLIQLIGEPDEIQQDTGRPYKDLMTPQGIREIGGYAFAVSPDKNVIVPRNATTGYVDESGIQHGKEFVSMVHE
;
A
#
# COMPACT_ATOMS: atom_id res chain seq x y z
N ARG A 1 -5.13 2.93 -6.96
CA ARG A 1 -5.55 4.32 -6.60
C ARG A 1 -6.06 4.29 -5.16
N HIS A 2 -6.11 5.42 -4.46
CA HIS A 2 -6.49 5.43 -3.04
C HIS A 2 -8.00 5.25 -2.84
N ASP A 3 -8.79 6.05 -3.56
CA ASP A 3 -10.26 6.02 -3.49
C ASP A 3 -10.81 5.09 -4.57
N LEU A 4 -12.01 4.54 -4.34
CA LEU A 4 -12.73 3.71 -5.34
C LEU A 4 -13.32 4.54 -6.48
N THR A 5 -13.46 5.85 -6.27
CA THR A 5 -14.02 6.81 -7.23
C THR A 5 -12.95 7.79 -7.72
N PHE A 6 -13.20 8.42 -8.87
CA PHE A 6 -12.18 9.20 -9.59
C PHE A 6 -12.37 10.71 -9.63
N GLU A 7 -13.52 11.25 -9.22
CA GLU A 7 -13.83 12.69 -9.30
C GLU A 7 -12.82 13.58 -8.60
N ASN A 8 -12.24 13.13 -7.49
CA ASN A 8 -11.31 13.95 -6.72
C ASN A 8 -9.88 13.89 -7.25
N THR A 9 -9.52 12.88 -8.04
CA THR A 9 -8.11 12.61 -8.41
C THR A 9 -7.87 12.51 -9.92
N THR A 10 -8.90 12.82 -10.71
CA THR A 10 -8.84 12.83 -12.17
C THR A 10 -9.77 13.89 -12.75
N ASP A 11 -9.62 14.16 -14.04
CA ASP A 11 -10.49 15.05 -14.83
C ASP A 11 -11.83 14.42 -15.23
N VAL A 12 -12.25 13.29 -14.66
CA VAL A 12 -13.47 12.55 -15.08
C VAL A 12 -14.75 13.39 -15.04
N ALA A 13 -14.84 14.34 -14.11
CA ALA A 13 -16.00 15.22 -13.98
C ALA A 13 -16.15 16.19 -15.18
N ASP A 14 -15.04 16.47 -15.87
CA ASP A 14 -14.97 17.36 -17.03
C ASP A 14 -15.11 16.61 -18.37
N ARG A 15 -15.38 15.30 -18.33
CA ARG A 15 -15.48 14.42 -19.52
C ARG A 15 -16.95 14.08 -19.84
N PRO A 16 -17.58 14.76 -20.83
CA PRO A 16 -18.99 14.53 -21.15
C PRO A 16 -19.32 13.08 -21.50
N GLU A 17 -18.40 12.38 -22.17
CA GLU A 17 -18.50 10.96 -22.53
C GLU A 17 -18.65 10.03 -21.33
N PHE A 18 -18.20 10.44 -20.14
CA PHE A 18 -18.29 9.65 -18.91
C PHE A 18 -19.39 10.12 -17.96
N ARG A 19 -20.18 11.15 -18.32
CA ARG A 19 -21.24 11.69 -17.44
C ARG A 19 -22.22 10.63 -16.97
N LEU A 20 -22.61 9.69 -17.84
CA LEU A 20 -23.57 8.62 -17.53
C LEU A 20 -22.98 7.47 -16.70
N LYS A 21 -21.67 7.46 -16.45
CA LYS A 21 -21.01 6.45 -15.60
C LYS A 21 -21.01 6.82 -14.12
N ARG A 22 -21.41 8.04 -13.74
CA ARG A 22 -21.58 8.41 -12.33
C ARG A 22 -22.74 7.63 -11.73
N LYS A 23 -22.50 6.96 -10.62
CA LYS A 23 -23.49 6.13 -9.94
C LYS A 23 -23.43 6.34 -8.43
N LYS A 24 -24.49 5.90 -7.76
CA LYS A 24 -24.49 5.72 -6.31
C LYS A 24 -24.39 4.23 -6.00
N ARG A 25 -23.43 3.83 -5.16
CA ARG A 25 -23.25 2.43 -4.73
C ARG A 25 -23.05 2.39 -3.22
N MET A 26 -23.54 1.33 -2.57
CA MET A 26 -23.17 1.03 -1.19
C MET A 26 -21.77 0.43 -1.18
N VAL A 27 -20.85 1.06 -0.46
CA VAL A 27 -19.46 0.66 -0.27
C VAL A 27 -19.19 0.65 1.23
N ASP A 28 -18.81 -0.49 1.79
CA ASP A 28 -18.41 -0.61 3.20
C ASP A 28 -19.42 0.04 4.15
N GLY A 29 -20.71 -0.24 3.92
CA GLY A 29 -21.84 0.29 4.70
C GLY A 29 -22.22 1.76 4.42
N LYS A 30 -21.49 2.47 3.55
CA LYS A 30 -21.70 3.89 3.22
C LYS A 30 -22.22 4.05 1.79
N LEU A 31 -23.21 4.92 1.58
CA LEU A 31 -23.66 5.26 0.23
C LEU A 31 -22.66 6.25 -0.40
N VAL A 32 -21.95 5.82 -1.44
CA VAL A 32 -20.96 6.61 -2.16
C VAL A 32 -21.50 7.00 -3.53
N ASP A 33 -21.41 8.29 -3.89
CA ASP A 33 -21.79 8.83 -5.20
C ASP A 33 -20.53 9.28 -5.95
N GLY A 34 -20.27 8.71 -7.12
CA GLY A 34 -19.08 9.05 -7.90
C GLY A 34 -18.87 8.21 -9.16
N TRP A 35 -17.69 8.35 -9.75
CA TRP A 35 -17.26 7.56 -10.91
C TRP A 35 -16.39 6.41 -10.44
N PHE A 36 -16.99 5.25 -10.25
CA PHE A 36 -16.30 4.07 -9.72
C PHE A 36 -15.38 3.43 -10.74
N ALA A 37 -14.19 3.01 -10.31
CA ALA A 37 -13.23 2.36 -11.19
C ALA A 37 -13.76 1.12 -11.92
N VAL A 38 -14.63 0.37 -11.25
CA VAL A 38 -15.25 -0.86 -11.77
C VAL A 38 -16.23 -0.63 -12.94
N ASP A 39 -16.70 0.61 -13.13
CA ASP A 39 -17.64 0.98 -14.20
C ASP A 39 -16.93 1.43 -15.50
N PHE A 40 -15.59 1.29 -15.54
CA PHE A 40 -14.76 1.67 -16.69
C PHE A 40 -13.97 0.48 -17.22
N THR A 41 -13.83 0.44 -18.55
CA THR A 41 -12.81 -0.38 -19.20
C THR A 41 -11.43 0.23 -18.98
N LEU A 42 -10.37 -0.57 -19.10
CA LEU A 42 -9.00 -0.05 -19.03
C LEU A 42 -8.75 1.04 -20.08
N SER A 43 -9.25 0.88 -21.31
CA SER A 43 -9.11 1.89 -22.37
C SER A 43 -9.77 3.23 -22.03
N GLU A 44 -10.91 3.21 -21.33
CA GLU A 44 -11.55 4.43 -20.85
C GLU A 44 -10.75 5.05 -19.70
N LEU A 45 -10.27 4.24 -18.74
CA LEU A 45 -9.40 4.72 -17.65
C LEU A 45 -8.13 5.39 -18.15
N LYS A 46 -7.58 4.91 -19.26
CA LYS A 46 -6.39 5.49 -19.90
C LYS A 46 -6.64 6.83 -20.58
N GLN A 47 -7.88 7.24 -20.78
CA GLN A 47 -8.21 8.57 -21.30
C GLN A 47 -8.18 9.64 -20.21
N LEU A 48 -8.41 9.25 -18.95
CA LEU A 48 -8.42 10.15 -17.80
C LEU A 48 -7.03 10.66 -17.46
N ARG A 49 -6.97 11.91 -16.99
CA ARG A 49 -5.75 12.57 -16.52
C ARG A 49 -5.78 12.76 -15.02
N ALA A 50 -4.67 12.44 -14.37
CA ALA A 50 -4.51 12.57 -12.94
C ALA A 50 -4.50 14.05 -12.51
N LEU A 51 -5.18 14.34 -11.41
CA LEU A 51 -5.23 15.65 -10.76
C LEU A 51 -4.79 15.53 -9.29
N GLN A 52 -4.15 16.58 -8.80
CA GLN A 52 -3.89 16.82 -7.39
C GLN A 52 -5.18 17.26 -6.70
N ARG A 53 -5.68 16.44 -5.77
CA ARG A 53 -6.93 16.72 -5.04
C ARG A 53 -6.80 17.81 -3.98
N PHE A 54 -5.60 18.01 -3.45
CA PHE A 54 -5.38 18.92 -2.33
C PHE A 54 -4.88 20.29 -2.80
N PRO A 55 -5.61 21.38 -2.53
CA PRO A 55 -5.27 22.71 -3.05
C PRO A 55 -3.95 23.26 -2.49
N PHE A 56 -3.47 22.76 -1.35
CA PHE A 56 -2.21 23.16 -0.73
C PHE A 56 -0.97 22.44 -1.33
N ARG A 57 -1.16 21.46 -2.23
CA ARG A 57 -0.07 20.73 -2.89
C ARG A 57 0.17 21.28 -4.29
N ASP A 58 1.37 21.10 -4.80
CA ASP A 58 1.76 21.55 -6.13
C ASP A 58 0.86 20.96 -7.25
N PRO A 59 0.13 21.81 -8.01
CA PRO A 59 -0.73 21.37 -9.11
C PRO A 59 0.00 21.23 -10.45
N ASN A 60 1.30 21.53 -10.56
CA ASN A 60 2.05 21.59 -11.83
C ASN A 60 2.10 20.28 -12.63
N PHE A 61 1.66 19.16 -12.05
CA PHE A 61 1.57 17.86 -12.70
C PHE A 61 0.15 17.46 -13.11
N ASN A 62 -0.84 18.29 -12.82
CA ASN A 62 -2.22 18.07 -13.25
C ASN A 62 -2.29 17.93 -14.77
N GLY A 63 -3.09 16.97 -15.25
CA GLY A 63 -3.29 16.77 -16.68
C GLY A 63 -2.20 15.97 -17.39
N LYS A 64 -1.00 15.80 -16.79
CA LYS A 64 0.17 15.23 -17.47
C LYS A 64 0.20 13.70 -17.51
N PHE A 65 -0.38 13.04 -16.51
CA PHE A 65 -0.26 11.60 -16.34
C PHE A 65 -1.60 10.88 -16.43
N GLN A 66 -1.60 9.66 -16.97
CA GLN A 66 -2.77 8.77 -16.96
C GLN A 66 -2.93 8.07 -15.61
N VAL A 67 -4.07 7.40 -15.41
CA VAL A 67 -4.21 6.42 -14.33
C VAL A 67 -3.26 5.25 -14.58
N ALA A 68 -2.35 4.99 -13.65
CA ALA A 68 -1.45 3.84 -13.70
C ALA A 68 -2.16 2.56 -13.23
N THR A 69 -1.89 1.45 -13.91
CA THR A 69 -2.24 0.09 -13.50
C THR A 69 -1.19 -0.48 -12.55
N LEU A 70 -1.55 -1.53 -11.82
CA LEU A 70 -0.58 -2.26 -10.99
C LEU A 70 0.59 -2.80 -11.82
N GLN A 71 0.33 -3.33 -13.02
CA GLN A 71 1.37 -3.85 -13.91
C GLN A 71 2.37 -2.76 -14.32
N GLU A 72 1.91 -1.55 -14.64
CA GLU A 72 2.81 -0.44 -14.99
C GLU A 72 3.60 0.06 -13.79
N GLN A 73 3.01 0.06 -12.58
CA GLN A 73 3.72 0.40 -11.36
C GLN A 73 4.84 -0.62 -11.05
N ILE A 74 4.55 -1.91 -11.21
CA ILE A 74 5.56 -2.97 -11.09
C ILE A 74 6.66 -2.76 -12.13
N SER A 75 6.28 -2.57 -13.40
CA SER A 75 7.22 -2.39 -14.51
C SER A 75 8.15 -1.18 -14.28
N LEU A 76 7.61 -0.08 -13.74
CA LEU A 76 8.41 1.11 -13.38
C LEU A 76 9.43 0.80 -12.28
N VAL A 77 9.04 0.04 -11.25
CA VAL A 77 9.95 -0.34 -10.17
C VAL A 77 11.05 -1.26 -10.69
N GLU A 78 10.72 -2.26 -11.53
CA GLU A 78 11.72 -3.15 -12.12
C GLU A 78 12.68 -2.39 -13.04
N GLN A 79 12.18 -1.48 -13.87
CA GLN A 79 13.03 -0.62 -14.71
C GLN A 79 13.99 0.22 -13.87
N ASN A 80 13.51 0.79 -12.76
CA ASN A 80 14.34 1.57 -11.86
C ASN A 80 15.39 0.72 -11.12
N ARG A 81 15.06 -0.53 -10.75
CA ARG A 81 16.03 -1.47 -10.17
C ARG A 81 17.13 -1.81 -11.18
N GLN A 82 16.76 -2.16 -12.40
CA GLN A 82 17.72 -2.44 -13.48
C GLN A 82 18.61 -1.22 -13.77
N GLN A 83 18.04 -0.01 -13.83
CA GLN A 83 18.83 1.21 -13.98
C GLN A 83 19.76 1.42 -12.77
N ALA A 84 19.30 1.23 -11.54
CA ALA A 84 20.16 1.34 -10.37
C ALA A 84 21.34 0.33 -10.41
N GLU A 85 21.11 -0.90 -10.87
CA GLU A 85 22.16 -1.90 -11.07
C GLU A 85 23.22 -1.45 -12.10
N VAL A 86 22.79 -0.86 -13.23
CA VAL A 86 23.68 -0.32 -14.26
C VAL A 86 24.47 0.89 -13.73
N TRP A 87 23.83 1.77 -12.97
CA TRP A 87 24.46 3.00 -12.44
C TRP A 87 25.48 2.73 -11.31
N ILE A 88 25.33 1.63 -10.56
CA ILE A 88 26.30 1.22 -9.52
C ILE A 88 27.65 0.77 -10.14
N GLU A 89 27.65 0.25 -11.38
CA GLU A 89 28.91 -0.07 -12.09
C GLU A 89 29.70 1.20 -12.46
N GLU A 90 29.04 2.30 -12.86
CA GLU A 90 29.73 3.56 -13.17
C GLU A 90 30.14 4.38 -11.93
N LYS A 91 29.30 4.44 -10.89
CA LYS A 91 29.53 5.30 -9.70
C LYS A 91 30.56 4.77 -8.70
N SER A 92 31.04 3.53 -8.82
CA SER A 92 32.11 2.98 -7.96
C SER A 92 33.39 3.83 -7.93
N LYS A 93 33.63 4.71 -8.93
CA LYS A 93 34.77 5.64 -8.94
C LYS A 93 34.51 6.97 -8.20
N SER A 94 33.25 7.38 -8.05
CA SER A 94 32.85 8.66 -7.42
C SER A 94 32.55 8.51 -5.91
N VAL A 95 31.98 7.38 -5.51
CA VAL A 95 31.65 7.08 -4.09
C VAL A 95 32.89 7.01 -3.19
N ALA A 96 34.04 6.59 -3.74
CA ALA A 96 35.31 6.57 -3.00
C ALA A 96 35.75 7.96 -2.51
N TRP A 97 35.34 9.04 -3.18
CA TRP A 97 35.64 10.40 -2.75
C TRP A 97 34.75 10.85 -1.58
N HIS A 98 33.46 10.52 -1.62
CA HIS A 98 32.50 10.91 -0.58
C HIS A 98 32.75 10.20 0.76
N LEU A 99 33.14 8.91 0.72
CA LEU A 99 33.50 8.15 1.92
C LEU A 99 34.79 8.66 2.58
N LYS A 100 35.74 9.17 1.78
CA LYS A 100 36.95 9.84 2.28
C LYS A 100 36.64 11.14 3.02
N LEU A 101 35.63 11.89 2.54
CA LEU A 101 35.17 13.13 3.16
C LEU A 101 34.52 12.86 4.53
N LEU A 102 33.66 11.84 4.62
CA LEU A 102 33.00 11.46 5.87
C LEU A 102 33.98 10.93 6.92
N ASN A 103 35.01 10.18 6.50
CA ASN A 103 36.07 9.72 7.40
C ASN A 103 36.85 10.90 8.02
N ASN A 104 37.20 11.90 7.20
CA ASN A 104 37.92 13.09 7.65
C ASN A 104 37.11 13.99 8.61
N TYR A 105 35.78 14.00 8.53
CA TYR A 105 34.93 14.88 9.35
C TYR A 105 34.33 14.21 10.58
N PHE A 106 34.09 12.90 10.54
CA PHE A 106 33.37 12.20 11.62
C PHE A 106 34.19 11.11 12.31
N GLY A 107 35.45 10.88 11.90
CA GLY A 107 36.39 10.02 12.63
C GLY A 107 35.93 8.57 12.75
N PHE A 108 35.26 8.04 11.73
CA PHE A 108 34.90 6.62 11.72
C PHE A 108 36.20 5.78 11.64
N PRO A 109 36.37 4.73 12.46
CA PRO A 109 37.50 3.83 12.30
C PRO A 109 37.50 3.25 10.88
N ASP A 110 38.68 3.12 10.27
CA ASP A 110 38.85 2.48 8.97
C ASP A 110 38.08 1.16 8.96
N LEU A 111 37.13 1.05 8.04
CA LEU A 111 36.37 -0.19 7.84
C LEU A 111 37.38 -1.33 7.61
N PRO A 112 37.28 -2.46 8.34
CA PRO A 112 38.21 -3.56 8.20
C PRO A 112 38.33 -3.98 6.73
N GLY A 113 39.59 -4.07 6.31
CA GLY A 113 40.00 -4.03 4.92
C GLY A 113 39.32 -5.06 4.01
N LYS A 114 39.07 -4.61 2.77
CA LYS A 114 38.91 -5.41 1.55
C LYS A 114 38.55 -6.89 1.77
N THR A 115 37.35 -7.15 2.27
CA THR A 115 36.63 -8.30 1.73
C THR A 115 36.24 -7.89 0.32
N LYS A 116 36.50 -8.74 -0.68
CA LYS A 116 35.88 -8.61 -1.99
C LYS A 116 34.39 -8.63 -1.74
N GLY A 117 33.77 -7.45 -1.64
CA GLY A 117 32.33 -7.32 -1.50
C GLY A 117 31.71 -8.08 -2.66
N SER A 118 31.00 -9.16 -2.33
CA SER A 118 30.03 -9.75 -3.23
C SER A 118 29.23 -8.60 -3.83
N LYS A 119 29.11 -8.54 -5.16
CA LYS A 119 28.27 -7.57 -5.88
C LYS A 119 26.93 -7.48 -5.14
N GLY A 120 26.72 -6.44 -4.35
CA GLY A 120 25.46 -6.20 -3.67
C GLY A 120 24.47 -5.81 -4.75
N LYS A 121 23.54 -6.71 -5.07
CA LYS A 121 22.40 -6.42 -5.95
C LYS A 121 21.72 -5.14 -5.50
N ALA A 122 21.33 -4.28 -6.43
CA ALA A 122 20.57 -3.08 -6.15
C ALA A 122 19.09 -3.44 -5.89
N GLU A 123 18.80 -4.27 -4.89
CA GLU A 123 17.43 -4.65 -4.53
C GLU A 123 16.79 -3.62 -3.57
N SER A 124 16.98 -2.31 -3.78
CA SER A 124 16.61 -1.32 -2.77
C SER A 124 15.16 -0.83 -2.81
N THR A 125 14.42 -1.02 -3.90
CA THR A 125 13.07 -0.45 -4.03
C THR A 125 12.00 -1.51 -3.80
N CYS A 126 11.32 -1.44 -2.65
CA CYS A 126 10.22 -2.34 -2.28
C CYS A 126 8.88 -1.89 -2.87
N LEU A 127 8.00 -2.85 -3.20
CA LEU A 127 6.59 -2.57 -3.51
C LEU A 127 5.71 -2.73 -2.26
N TYR A 128 4.74 -1.84 -2.09
CA TYR A 128 3.84 -1.87 -0.93
C TYR A 128 2.36 -1.70 -1.37
N PRO A 129 1.84 -2.61 -2.21
CA PRO A 129 0.46 -2.51 -2.70
C PRO A 129 -0.55 -2.75 -1.59
N GLU A 130 -1.63 -1.97 -1.62
CA GLU A 130 -2.80 -2.16 -0.77
C GLU A 130 -3.96 -2.75 -1.58
N MET A 131 -4.63 -3.76 -1.03
CA MET A 131 -5.93 -4.21 -1.52
C MET A 131 -7.03 -3.36 -0.86
N LYS A 132 -7.90 -2.76 -1.67
CA LYS A 132 -8.93 -1.82 -1.21
C LYS A 132 -10.32 -2.46 -1.31
N SER A 133 -11.07 -2.46 -0.20
CA SER A 133 -12.48 -2.87 -0.14
C SER A 133 -12.74 -4.21 -0.85
N THR A 134 -12.00 -5.27 -0.50
CA THR A 134 -11.99 -6.52 -1.28
C THR A 134 -13.31 -7.28 -1.14
N ALA A 135 -13.95 -7.26 0.04
CA ALA A 135 -15.30 -7.78 0.25
C ALA A 135 -16.32 -7.13 -0.68
N TRP A 136 -16.26 -5.80 -0.85
CA TRP A 136 -17.14 -5.08 -1.78
C TRP A 136 -16.90 -5.49 -3.23
N HIS A 137 -15.65 -5.53 -3.67
CA HIS A 137 -15.26 -5.98 -5.01
C HIS A 137 -15.77 -7.40 -5.31
N ASN A 138 -15.56 -8.33 -4.37
CA ASN A 138 -16.02 -9.71 -4.48
C ASN A 138 -17.55 -9.83 -4.52
N ALA A 139 -18.27 -8.98 -3.79
CA ALA A 139 -19.73 -8.92 -3.85
C ALA A 139 -20.23 -8.50 -5.23
N LEU A 140 -19.56 -7.54 -5.88
CA LEU A 140 -19.94 -7.11 -7.23
C LEU A 140 -19.80 -8.23 -8.26
N GLU A 141 -18.70 -8.98 -8.24
CA GLU A 141 -18.52 -10.15 -9.13
C GLU A 141 -19.60 -11.20 -8.87
N LYS A 142 -19.87 -11.51 -7.60
CA LYS A 142 -20.92 -12.46 -7.22
C LYS A 142 -22.31 -12.03 -7.73
N ASN A 143 -22.58 -10.73 -7.79
CA ASN A 143 -23.84 -10.16 -8.23
C ASN A 143 -23.89 -9.92 -9.76
N GLY A 144 -22.81 -10.17 -10.50
CA GLY A 144 -22.73 -9.88 -11.94
C GLY A 144 -22.70 -8.39 -12.27
N GLU A 145 -22.18 -7.57 -11.35
CA GLU A 145 -22.15 -6.10 -11.47
C GLU A 145 -20.82 -5.56 -12.03
N VAL A 146 -19.83 -6.42 -12.27
CA VAL A 146 -18.57 -6.09 -12.95
C VAL A 146 -18.42 -6.90 -14.25
N PRO A 147 -17.70 -6.37 -15.25
CA PRO A 147 -17.43 -7.09 -16.48
C PRO A 147 -16.47 -8.27 -16.22
N ASP A 148 -17.06 -9.43 -15.93
CA ASP A 148 -16.52 -10.80 -15.98
C ASP A 148 -15.11 -10.99 -15.39
N TRP A 149 -15.02 -11.17 -14.07
CA TRP A 149 -13.80 -11.69 -13.44
C TRP A 149 -13.68 -13.21 -13.55
N LYS A 150 -14.54 -13.86 -14.33
CA LYS A 150 -14.57 -15.31 -14.56
C LYS A 150 -14.72 -16.08 -13.25
N GLY A 151 -15.49 -15.53 -12.31
CA GLY A 151 -15.69 -16.09 -10.97
C GLY A 151 -14.48 -16.01 -10.05
N LYS A 152 -13.43 -15.26 -10.42
CA LYS A 152 -12.26 -15.05 -9.56
C LYS A 152 -12.56 -14.01 -8.49
N ARG A 153 -11.95 -14.20 -7.31
CA ARG A 153 -11.91 -13.14 -6.32
C ARG A 153 -10.96 -12.03 -6.74
N PHE A 154 -11.17 -10.84 -6.21
CA PHE A 154 -10.29 -9.69 -6.41
C PHE A 154 -8.84 -10.02 -6.01
N GLU A 155 -8.66 -10.73 -4.90
CA GLU A 155 -7.38 -11.21 -4.38
C GLU A 155 -6.68 -12.14 -5.39
N ASP A 156 -7.40 -13.02 -6.08
CA ASP A 156 -6.83 -13.91 -7.09
C ASP A 156 -6.30 -13.12 -8.31
N ILE A 157 -6.96 -12.01 -8.66
CA ILE A 157 -6.51 -11.13 -9.76
C ILE A 157 -5.22 -10.41 -9.37
N ILE A 158 -5.13 -9.92 -8.14
CA ILE A 158 -3.93 -9.27 -7.60
C ILE A 158 -2.79 -10.29 -7.50
N LEU A 159 -3.02 -11.44 -6.86
CA LEU A 159 -2.00 -12.50 -6.72
C LEU A 159 -1.51 -12.99 -8.08
N GLY A 160 -2.41 -13.24 -9.03
CA GLY A 160 -2.00 -13.64 -10.38
C GLY A 160 -1.17 -12.56 -11.07
N THR A 161 -1.41 -11.28 -10.80
CA THR A 161 -0.59 -10.19 -11.33
C THR A 161 0.78 -10.14 -10.66
N LEU A 162 0.85 -10.29 -9.34
CA LEU A 162 2.11 -10.33 -8.60
C LEU A 162 2.97 -11.53 -9.01
N GLU A 163 2.37 -12.72 -9.08
CA GLU A 163 3.06 -13.97 -9.44
C GLU A 163 3.66 -13.92 -10.84
N ARG A 164 2.92 -13.40 -11.84
CA ARG A 164 3.44 -13.21 -13.21
C ARG A 164 4.65 -12.28 -13.28
N ASN A 165 4.86 -11.44 -12.26
CA ASN A 165 5.99 -10.54 -12.14
C ASN A 165 7.06 -11.02 -11.14
N GLY A 166 6.99 -12.28 -10.69
CA GLY A 166 7.98 -12.88 -9.78
C GLY A 166 7.78 -12.56 -8.29
N TYR A 167 6.67 -11.94 -7.92
CA TYR A 167 6.32 -11.65 -6.52
C TYR A 167 5.43 -12.76 -5.96
N ASN A 168 6.04 -13.84 -5.46
CA ASN A 168 5.31 -15.05 -5.04
C ASN A 168 5.83 -15.71 -3.77
N SER A 169 6.79 -15.10 -3.08
CA SER A 169 7.42 -15.68 -1.88
C SER A 169 7.73 -14.64 -0.80
N SER A 170 8.10 -15.11 0.40
CA SER A 170 8.51 -14.25 1.52
C SER A 170 9.79 -13.44 1.24
N GLU A 171 10.60 -13.92 0.29
CA GLU A 171 11.84 -13.25 -0.16
C GLU A 171 11.57 -12.15 -1.17
N SER A 172 10.33 -12.05 -1.68
CA SER A 172 9.94 -10.97 -2.57
C SER A 172 10.08 -9.63 -1.84
N ASN A 173 10.67 -8.63 -2.50
CA ASN A 173 10.74 -7.27 -1.99
C ASN A 173 9.39 -6.55 -2.16
N LEU A 174 8.37 -7.11 -1.52
CA LEU A 174 6.98 -6.68 -1.55
C LEU A 174 6.27 -6.98 -0.22
N TYR A 175 5.50 -6.01 0.26
CA TYR A 175 4.57 -6.18 1.37
C TYR A 175 3.15 -5.89 0.89
N LEU A 176 2.27 -6.90 0.94
CA LEU A 176 0.87 -6.74 0.56
C LEU A 176 0.07 -6.36 1.81
N GLN A 177 -0.64 -5.24 1.75
CA GLN A 177 -1.42 -4.74 2.90
C GLN A 177 -2.92 -4.72 2.60
N SER A 178 -3.73 -4.88 3.64
CA SER A 178 -5.18 -4.69 3.58
C SER A 178 -5.70 -4.26 4.95
N PHE A 179 -6.84 -3.58 4.94
CA PHE A 179 -7.63 -3.29 6.13
C PHE A 179 -8.54 -4.46 6.51
N GLU A 180 -8.87 -5.33 5.56
CA GLU A 180 -9.74 -6.49 5.77
C GLU A 180 -8.92 -7.66 6.33
N THR A 181 -9.53 -8.48 7.19
CA THR A 181 -8.86 -9.60 7.89
C THR A 181 -9.00 -10.90 7.08
N GLU A 182 -10.17 -11.17 6.55
CA GLU A 182 -10.49 -12.41 5.82
C GLU A 182 -9.80 -12.45 4.47
N ASP A 183 -9.56 -11.30 3.83
CA ASP A 183 -8.80 -11.26 2.58
C ASP A 183 -7.30 -11.57 2.80
N LEU A 184 -6.70 -11.09 3.88
CA LEU A 184 -5.32 -11.43 4.26
C LEU A 184 -5.20 -12.90 4.64
N LYS A 185 -6.16 -13.46 5.40
CA LYS A 185 -6.20 -14.91 5.66
C LYS A 185 -6.35 -15.71 4.37
N TYR A 186 -7.19 -15.26 3.44
CA TYR A 186 -7.37 -15.90 2.13
C TYR A 186 -6.06 -15.89 1.32
N VAL A 187 -5.35 -14.76 1.29
CA VAL A 187 -4.05 -14.65 0.62
C VAL A 187 -3.00 -15.51 1.32
N HIS A 188 -2.93 -15.49 2.65
CA HIS A 188 -1.98 -16.28 3.44
C HIS A 188 -2.10 -17.79 3.14
N ALA A 189 -3.32 -18.29 2.96
CA ALA A 189 -3.56 -19.69 2.60
C ALA A 189 -3.05 -20.07 1.19
N LYS A 190 -2.78 -19.09 0.32
CA LYS A 190 -2.41 -19.28 -1.09
C LYS A 190 -0.99 -18.85 -1.44
N SER A 191 -0.35 -18.10 -0.56
CA SER A 191 0.89 -17.37 -0.84
C SER A 191 1.70 -17.19 0.43
N SER A 192 3.03 -17.18 0.29
CA SER A 192 3.94 -16.88 1.39
C SER A 192 4.43 -15.42 1.37
N LEU A 193 3.76 -14.53 0.64
CA LEU A 193 4.08 -13.09 0.64
C LEU A 193 4.00 -12.52 2.05
N LYS A 194 4.83 -11.52 2.35
CA LYS A 194 4.74 -10.79 3.62
C LYS A 194 3.47 -9.93 3.61
N LEU A 195 2.55 -10.22 4.54
CA LEU A 195 1.27 -9.55 4.66
C LEU A 195 1.27 -8.53 5.80
N ILE A 196 0.55 -7.42 5.64
CA ILE A 196 0.46 -6.37 6.66
C ILE A 196 -1.01 -6.07 6.95
N GLN A 197 -1.42 -6.29 8.19
CA GLN A 197 -2.75 -5.93 8.68
C GLN A 197 -2.78 -4.43 8.97
N LEU A 198 -3.48 -3.67 8.13
CA LEU A 198 -3.83 -2.29 8.43
C LEU A 198 -4.95 -2.28 9.48
N ILE A 199 -4.88 -1.38 10.45
CA ILE A 199 -5.91 -1.24 11.47
C ILE A 199 -6.44 0.19 11.41
N GLY A 200 -7.73 0.32 11.11
CA GLY A 200 -8.42 1.60 10.98
C GLY A 200 -8.80 2.21 12.34
N GLU A 201 -9.77 3.13 12.30
CA GLU A 201 -10.28 3.77 13.51
C GLU A 201 -10.94 2.73 14.43
N PRO A 202 -10.73 2.77 15.76
CA PRO A 202 -11.08 1.67 16.67
C PRO A 202 -12.53 1.19 16.61
N ASP A 203 -13.48 2.10 16.39
CA ASP A 203 -14.91 1.79 16.34
C ASP A 203 -15.45 1.57 14.92
N GLU A 204 -14.63 1.76 13.88
CA GLU A 204 -15.02 1.40 12.52
C GLU A 204 -15.12 -0.13 12.38
N ILE A 205 -16.18 -0.57 11.70
CA ILE A 205 -16.48 -1.99 11.49
C ILE A 205 -15.87 -2.44 10.17
N GLN A 206 -15.07 -3.50 10.24
CA GLN A 206 -14.58 -4.19 9.05
C GLN A 206 -15.73 -4.83 8.27
N GLN A 207 -15.77 -4.58 6.96
CA GLN A 207 -16.87 -5.03 6.11
C GLN A 207 -16.92 -6.55 5.93
N ASP A 208 -15.77 -7.22 5.98
CA ASP A 208 -15.62 -8.65 5.75
C ASP A 208 -15.95 -9.51 6.99
N THR A 209 -15.48 -9.09 8.16
CA THR A 209 -15.64 -9.81 9.44
C THR A 209 -16.82 -9.30 10.27
N GLY A 210 -17.28 -8.06 10.05
CA GLY A 210 -18.24 -7.39 10.92
C GLY A 210 -17.69 -7.02 12.31
N ARG A 211 -16.36 -7.10 12.51
CA ARG A 211 -15.70 -6.77 13.78
C ARG A 211 -15.19 -5.33 13.79
N PRO A 212 -15.25 -4.61 14.92
CA PRO A 212 -14.59 -3.32 15.06
C PRO A 212 -13.06 -3.48 15.07
N TYR A 213 -12.32 -2.49 14.57
CA TYR A 213 -10.85 -2.53 14.56
C TYR A 213 -10.22 -2.61 15.94
N LYS A 214 -10.86 -2.08 17.00
CA LYS A 214 -10.35 -2.19 18.38
C LYS A 214 -10.16 -3.63 18.84
N ASP A 215 -10.94 -4.57 18.31
CA ASP A 215 -10.81 -5.99 18.67
C ASP A 215 -9.48 -6.57 18.15
N LEU A 216 -8.97 -6.05 17.03
CA LEU A 216 -7.66 -6.42 16.47
C LEU A 216 -6.51 -5.91 17.34
N MET A 217 -6.73 -4.86 18.13
CA MET A 217 -5.73 -4.22 18.99
C MET A 217 -5.71 -4.79 20.41
N THR A 218 -6.38 -5.92 20.66
CA THR A 218 -6.29 -6.66 21.92
C THR A 218 -5.17 -7.69 21.86
N PRO A 219 -4.66 -8.21 23.01
CA PRO A 219 -3.67 -9.29 22.99
C PRO A 219 -4.14 -10.53 22.21
N GLN A 220 -5.44 -10.82 22.24
CA GLN A 220 -6.02 -11.90 21.43
C GLN A 220 -6.00 -11.56 19.94
N GLY A 221 -6.39 -10.33 19.57
CA GLY A 221 -6.37 -9.85 18.19
C GLY A 221 -4.98 -9.86 17.57
N ILE A 222 -3.97 -9.37 18.29
CA ILE A 222 -2.57 -9.39 17.84
C ILE A 222 -2.05 -10.82 17.66
N ARG A 223 -2.37 -11.74 18.58
CA ARG A 223 -2.04 -13.17 18.42
C ARG A 223 -2.74 -13.80 17.21
N GLU A 224 -4.00 -13.45 16.96
CA GLU A 224 -4.72 -13.90 15.75
C GLU A 224 -4.02 -13.39 14.48
N ILE A 225 -3.63 -12.11 14.47
CA ILE A 225 -2.90 -11.49 13.34
C ILE A 225 -1.56 -12.18 13.10
N GLY A 226 -0.81 -12.50 14.15
CA GLY A 226 0.47 -13.24 14.03
C GLY A 226 0.33 -14.61 13.37
N GLY A 227 -0.88 -15.16 13.27
CA GLY A 227 -1.15 -16.40 12.53
C GLY A 227 -1.18 -16.27 11.01
N TYR A 228 -1.30 -15.05 10.46
CA TYR A 228 -1.38 -14.84 9.01
C TYR A 228 -0.61 -13.63 8.46
N ALA A 229 -0.31 -12.62 9.28
CA ALA A 229 0.39 -11.41 8.87
C ALA A 229 1.81 -11.33 9.42
N PHE A 230 2.69 -10.69 8.65
CA PHE A 230 4.07 -10.38 9.02
C PHE A 230 4.16 -9.18 9.97
N ALA A 231 3.26 -8.19 9.83
CA ALA A 231 3.23 -7.00 10.68
C ALA A 231 1.83 -6.40 10.80
N VAL A 232 1.66 -5.51 11.79
CA VAL A 232 0.48 -4.66 11.97
C VAL A 232 0.81 -3.20 11.65
N SER A 233 -0.15 -2.46 11.12
CA SER A 233 0.00 -1.03 10.80
C SER A 233 -1.27 -0.24 11.18
N PRO A 234 -1.46 0.03 12.48
CA PRO A 234 -2.54 0.89 12.98
C PRO A 234 -2.33 2.38 12.67
N ASP A 235 -3.41 3.17 12.74
CA ASP A 235 -3.29 4.63 12.72
C ASP A 235 -2.42 5.11 13.90
N LYS A 236 -1.44 5.97 13.59
CA LYS A 236 -0.49 6.50 14.56
C LYS A 236 -1.13 7.24 15.73
N ASN A 237 -2.29 7.87 15.51
CA ASN A 237 -3.00 8.64 16.53
C ASN A 237 -3.78 7.71 17.48
N VAL A 238 -3.98 6.45 17.11
CA VAL A 238 -4.51 5.42 18.02
C VAL A 238 -3.37 4.89 18.90
N ILE A 239 -2.18 4.68 18.33
CA ILE A 239 -1.02 4.16 19.08
C ILE A 239 -0.40 5.19 20.02
N VAL A 240 -0.27 6.43 19.57
CA VAL A 240 0.27 7.53 20.37
C VAL A 240 -0.76 8.66 20.34
N PRO A 241 -1.83 8.56 21.14
CA PRO A 241 -2.89 9.55 21.14
C PRO A 241 -2.37 10.92 21.58
N ARG A 242 -2.92 11.95 20.94
CA ARG A 242 -2.70 13.34 21.35
C ARG A 242 -3.63 13.66 22.51
N ASN A 243 -3.13 14.47 23.43
CA ASN A 243 -3.94 15.07 24.47
C ASN A 243 -5.06 15.91 23.83
N ALA A 244 -6.31 15.64 24.19
CA ALA A 244 -7.47 16.31 23.58
C ALA A 244 -7.53 17.82 23.86
N THR A 245 -6.93 18.27 24.97
CA THR A 245 -6.91 19.69 25.36
C THR A 245 -5.79 20.44 24.64
N THR A 246 -4.59 19.86 24.56
CA THR A 246 -3.41 20.57 24.04
C THR A 246 -3.15 20.28 22.56
N GLY A 247 -3.63 19.16 22.03
CA GLY A 247 -3.37 18.68 20.67
C GLY A 247 -1.97 18.09 20.46
N TYR A 248 -1.16 18.01 21.53
CA TYR A 248 0.19 17.45 21.52
C TYR A 248 0.23 16.06 22.14
N VAL A 249 1.25 15.28 21.78
CA VAL A 249 1.56 14.02 22.47
C VAL A 249 2.15 14.35 23.84
N ASP A 250 1.66 13.66 24.88
CA ASP A 250 2.17 13.74 26.25
C ASP A 250 2.65 12.37 26.75
N GLU A 251 3.07 12.29 28.01
CA GLU A 251 3.58 11.05 28.62
C GLU A 251 2.57 9.90 28.56
N SER A 252 1.27 10.20 28.66
CA SER A 252 0.22 9.18 28.61
C SER A 252 0.13 8.53 27.23
N GLY A 253 0.20 9.35 26.16
CA GLY A 253 0.21 8.85 24.78
C GLY A 253 1.46 8.04 24.47
N ILE A 254 2.63 8.45 24.99
CA ILE A 254 3.88 7.69 24.84
C ILE A 254 3.79 6.34 25.55
N GLN A 255 3.24 6.33 26.77
CA GLN A 255 3.09 5.11 27.57
C GLN A 255 2.14 4.11 26.89
N HIS A 256 1.02 4.59 26.36
CA HIS A 256 0.11 3.78 25.56
C HIS A 256 0.80 3.13 24.35
N GLY A 257 1.61 3.91 23.62
CA GLY A 257 2.38 3.38 22.48
C GLY A 257 3.39 2.31 22.87
N LYS A 258 4.05 2.44 24.02
CA LYS A 258 4.98 1.42 24.54
C LYS A 258 4.28 0.11 24.87
N GLU A 259 3.10 0.19 25.51
CA GLU A 259 2.28 -0.98 25.84
C GLU A 259 1.84 -1.71 24.57
N PHE A 260 1.41 -0.98 23.55
CA PHE A 260 1.06 -1.57 22.26
C PHE A 260 2.25 -2.28 21.60
N VAL A 261 3.42 -1.65 21.57
CA VAL A 261 4.64 -2.25 21.00
C VAL A 261 5.05 -3.53 21.77
N SER A 262 4.96 -3.53 23.10
CA SER A 262 5.23 -4.75 23.89
C SER A 262 4.31 -5.90 23.47
N MET A 263 3.01 -5.63 23.37
CA MET A 263 2.01 -6.62 22.98
C MET A 263 2.24 -7.20 21.57
N VAL A 264 2.81 -6.41 20.64
CA VAL A 264 3.13 -6.88 19.27
C VAL A 264 4.35 -7.81 19.23
N HIS A 265 5.24 -7.72 20.21
CA HIS A 265 6.48 -8.51 20.26
C HIS A 265 6.41 -9.73 21.19
N GLU A 266 5.32 -9.92 21.92
CA GLU A 266 5.03 -11.09 22.78
C GLU A 266 4.44 -12.27 22.00
#